data_AF-A0A8J7GHX7-F1
#
_entry.id   AF-A0A8J7GHX7-F1
#
_cell.length_a   1.000
_cell.length_b   1.000
_cell.length_c   1.000
_cell.angle_alpha   90.00
_cell.angle_beta   90.00
_cell.angle_gamma   90.00
#
_symmetry.space_group_name_H-M   'P 1'
#
loop_
_entity.id
_entity.type
_entity.pdbx_description
1 polymer ?
#
loop_
_entity_poly.entity_id
_entity_poly.type
_entity_poly.pdbx_seq_one_letter_code
_entity_poly.pdbx_strand_id
1 'polypeptide(L)'
;MIGAGVQDVFDTTTAWFDSLPGPGRLVLAATGQVAGEQHLADVASGGVWFTLERDPLWAMREAIGLCGTPGVLGAALAHRREDHTLDAHTVALALTVSADLTRRRRDHAVTDKAAVCSPVRPSLVLTGCSAVPHLITVHTGSQLRDRVMWEVIDDATAEQVHGEPLPPAAARARLNTHLRELLDLRARTRAGYLPDSPLGGMIAAVCADGPLTITAVYREAATLLPLLDDTFDGAR
;
A
#
# COMPACT_ATOMS: atom_id res chain seq x y z
N MET A 1 23.14 -9.14 -20.24
CA MET A 1 22.93 -10.45 -19.60
C MET A 1 22.54 -10.19 -18.16
N ILE A 2 21.32 -10.54 -17.77
CA ILE A 2 20.89 -10.58 -16.37
C ILE A 2 20.92 -12.07 -16.00
N GLY A 3 21.60 -12.43 -14.93
CA GLY A 3 21.90 -13.83 -14.59
C GLY A 3 20.65 -14.64 -14.22
N ALA A 4 20.71 -15.96 -14.42
CA ALA A 4 19.62 -16.91 -14.19
C ALA A 4 19.24 -17.14 -12.70
N GLY A 5 19.58 -16.22 -11.79
CA GLY A 5 19.47 -16.39 -10.34
C GLY A 5 18.12 -15.99 -9.71
N VAL A 6 17.08 -15.73 -10.50
CA VAL A 6 15.74 -15.36 -9.99
C VAL A 6 14.79 -16.56 -9.93
N GLN A 7 15.12 -17.66 -10.62
CA GLN A 7 14.25 -18.84 -10.69
C GLN A 7 14.44 -19.77 -9.48
N ASP A 8 15.68 -20.06 -9.08
CA ASP A 8 16.02 -21.04 -8.01
C ASP A 8 15.55 -20.63 -6.59
N VAL A 9 15.23 -19.35 -6.37
CA VAL A 9 14.77 -18.85 -5.06
C VAL A 9 13.33 -19.29 -4.74
N PHE A 10 12.57 -19.77 -5.73
CA PHE A 10 11.17 -20.17 -5.54
C PHE A 10 10.97 -21.60 -5.03
N ASP A 11 11.89 -22.54 -5.28
CA ASP A 11 11.62 -23.97 -5.10
C ASP A 11 11.93 -24.51 -3.68
N THR A 12 12.62 -23.75 -2.82
CA THR A 12 13.07 -24.24 -1.50
C THR A 12 12.17 -23.84 -0.33
N THR A 13 11.21 -22.94 -0.55
CA THR A 13 10.38 -22.35 0.53
C THR A 13 9.00 -22.99 0.68
N THR A 14 8.66 -23.94 -0.21
CA THR A 14 7.28 -24.42 -0.40
C THR A 14 6.87 -25.54 0.56
N ALA A 15 7.81 -26.40 0.96
CA ALA A 15 7.53 -27.70 1.59
C ALA A 15 7.01 -27.69 3.05
N TRP A 16 6.79 -26.51 3.66
CA TRP A 16 6.27 -26.42 5.04
C TRP A 16 4.88 -25.76 5.14
N PHE A 17 4.44 -25.04 4.10
CA PHE A 17 3.19 -24.24 4.14
C PHE A 17 1.90 -25.05 3.98
N ASP A 18 1.97 -26.26 3.40
CA ASP A 18 0.81 -27.10 3.05
C ASP A 18 0.12 -27.77 4.26
N SER A 19 0.65 -27.63 5.47
CA SER A 19 0.28 -28.47 6.63
C SER A 19 -0.70 -27.85 7.64
N LEU A 20 -1.19 -26.61 7.43
CA LEU A 20 -1.96 -25.87 8.45
C LEU A 20 -3.33 -25.35 7.96
N PRO A 21 -4.46 -25.86 8.50
CA PRO A 21 -5.81 -25.49 8.06
C PRO A 21 -6.37 -24.25 8.79
N GLY A 22 -7.21 -23.47 8.10
CA GLY A 22 -8.14 -22.50 8.70
C GLY A 22 -8.15 -21.10 8.07
N PRO A 23 -9.32 -20.44 7.95
CA PRO A 23 -9.45 -19.12 7.30
C PRO A 23 -9.01 -17.96 8.21
N GLY A 24 -8.65 -16.82 7.59
CA GLY A 24 -8.52 -15.53 8.29
C GLY A 24 -7.11 -15.16 8.79
N ARG A 25 -6.05 -15.65 8.14
CA ARG A 25 -4.66 -15.42 8.55
C ARG A 25 -4.02 -14.26 7.80
N LEU A 26 -3.35 -13.39 8.56
CA LEU A 26 -2.62 -12.24 8.04
C LEU A 26 -1.12 -12.43 8.30
N VAL A 27 -0.28 -12.09 7.31
CA VAL A 27 1.17 -12.29 7.35
C VAL A 27 1.87 -10.94 7.46
N LEU A 28 2.82 -10.86 8.40
CA LEU A 28 3.60 -9.67 8.71
C LEU A 28 5.04 -9.84 8.20
N ALA A 29 5.32 -9.31 7.01
CA ALA A 29 6.70 -9.18 6.56
C ALA A 29 7.27 -7.84 7.03
N ALA A 30 8.54 -7.80 7.44
CA ALA A 30 9.24 -6.58 7.83
C ALA A 30 10.63 -6.53 7.19
N THR A 31 11.24 -5.35 7.16
CA THR A 31 12.63 -5.17 6.70
C THR A 31 13.36 -4.19 7.62
N GLY A 32 14.60 -4.50 8.00
CA GLY A 32 15.40 -3.67 8.91
C GLY A 32 16.33 -4.46 9.84
N GLN A 33 17.22 -3.76 10.53
CA GLN A 33 18.00 -4.33 11.64
C GLN A 33 17.23 -4.15 12.96
N VAL A 34 16.79 -5.26 13.56
CA VAL A 34 16.19 -5.27 14.91
C VAL A 34 17.27 -5.64 15.92
N ALA A 35 17.52 -4.77 16.91
CA ALA A 35 18.45 -5.07 18.00
C ALA A 35 17.74 -5.91 19.08
N GLY A 36 18.04 -7.21 19.16
CA GLY A 36 17.58 -8.06 20.26
C GLY A 36 17.57 -9.55 19.95
N GLU A 37 16.97 -9.96 18.82
CA GLU A 37 16.86 -11.37 18.42
C GLU A 37 17.19 -11.54 16.94
N GLN A 38 18.21 -12.37 16.66
CA GLN A 38 18.56 -12.79 15.30
C GLN A 38 17.82 -14.09 14.97
N HIS A 39 17.00 -14.13 13.91
CA HIS A 39 16.89 -15.34 13.08
C HIS A 39 16.42 -15.04 11.65
N LEU A 40 17.14 -15.63 10.68
CA LEU A 40 16.85 -15.80 9.24
C LEU A 40 16.71 -14.53 8.37
N ALA A 41 17.88 -14.02 7.98
CA ALA A 41 18.17 -13.60 6.59
C ALA A 41 18.79 -14.80 5.83
N ASP A 42 19.01 -14.82 4.51
CA ASP A 42 18.67 -13.91 3.40
C ASP A 42 18.38 -14.81 2.16
N VAL A 43 18.11 -14.41 0.90
CA VAL A 43 18.33 -13.16 0.14
C VAL A 43 17.00 -12.73 -0.53
N ALA A 44 16.78 -11.48 -0.95
CA ALA A 44 17.59 -10.70 -1.90
C ALA A 44 18.16 -9.36 -1.37
N SER A 45 17.89 -8.97 -0.11
CA SER A 45 18.22 -7.61 0.35
C SER A 45 18.27 -7.39 1.88
N GLY A 46 18.63 -8.40 2.69
CA GLY A 46 18.86 -8.25 4.13
C GLY A 46 17.60 -7.97 4.98
N GLY A 47 16.42 -8.43 4.53
CA GLY A 47 15.17 -8.31 5.29
C GLY A 47 14.93 -9.51 6.20
N VAL A 48 14.32 -9.30 7.37
CA VAL A 48 13.96 -10.36 8.32
C VAL A 48 12.44 -10.62 8.24
N TRP A 49 12.05 -11.83 7.84
CA TRP A 49 10.66 -12.16 7.51
C TRP A 49 10.04 -13.07 8.58
N PHE A 50 8.92 -12.66 9.18
CA PHE A 50 8.25 -13.42 10.24
C PHE A 50 6.77 -13.69 9.93
N THR A 51 6.47 -14.85 9.36
CA THR A 51 5.07 -15.26 9.12
C THR A 51 4.39 -15.65 10.43
N LEU A 52 3.60 -14.74 11.01
CA LEU A 52 2.85 -14.97 12.25
C LEU A 52 1.34 -15.03 11.99
N GLU A 53 0.82 -16.25 11.90
CA GLU A 53 -0.59 -16.52 11.61
C GLU A 53 -1.47 -16.25 12.84
N ARG A 54 -2.06 -15.05 12.90
CA ARG A 54 -2.85 -14.58 14.05
C ARG A 54 -4.11 -13.84 13.61
N ASP A 55 -4.92 -13.47 14.60
CA ASP A 55 -6.03 -12.54 14.47
C ASP A 55 -5.60 -11.24 13.72
N PRO A 56 -6.41 -10.72 12.77
CA PRO A 56 -6.05 -9.54 11.99
C PRO A 56 -5.77 -8.27 12.82
N LEU A 57 -6.47 -8.05 13.93
CA LEU A 57 -6.24 -6.89 14.80
C LEU A 57 -4.94 -7.04 15.59
N TRP A 58 -4.59 -8.25 16.01
CA TRP A 58 -3.28 -8.54 16.61
C TRP A 58 -2.16 -8.29 15.60
N ALA A 59 -2.25 -8.87 14.40
CA ALA A 59 -1.18 -8.73 13.39
C ALA A 59 -0.99 -7.28 12.94
N MET A 60 -2.08 -6.51 12.83
CA MET A 60 -2.03 -5.07 12.60
C MET A 60 -1.38 -4.30 13.75
N ARG A 61 -1.67 -4.66 15.01
CA ARG A 61 -1.09 -4.00 16.20
C ARG A 61 0.42 -4.20 16.26
N GLU A 62 0.88 -5.43 16.06
CA GLU A 62 2.32 -5.74 16.01
C GLU A 62 3.02 -5.02 14.86
N ALA A 63 2.42 -4.98 13.67
CA ALA A 63 3.00 -4.26 12.54
C ALA A 63 3.20 -2.76 12.81
N ILE A 64 2.20 -2.10 13.40
CA ILE A 64 2.29 -0.68 13.80
C ILE A 64 3.33 -0.50 14.91
N GLY A 65 3.36 -1.40 15.91
CA GLY A 65 4.35 -1.39 16.99
C GLY A 65 5.79 -1.53 16.48
N LEU A 66 6.05 -2.51 15.61
CA LEU A 66 7.36 -2.71 14.97
C LEU A 66 7.75 -1.49 14.13
N CYS A 67 6.84 -0.87 13.39
CA CYS A 67 7.13 0.32 12.60
C CYS A 67 7.49 1.57 13.42
N GLY A 68 7.26 1.56 14.75
CA GLY A 68 7.81 2.54 15.68
C GLY A 68 9.25 2.25 16.16
N THR A 69 9.82 1.11 15.78
CA THR A 69 11.15 0.67 16.25
C THR A 69 12.27 1.22 15.36
N PRO A 70 13.34 1.81 15.92
CA PRO A 70 14.51 2.24 15.15
C PRO A 70 15.09 1.12 14.28
N GLY A 71 15.51 1.46 13.06
CA GLY A 71 16.10 0.50 12.12
C GLY A 71 15.08 -0.25 11.24
N VAL A 72 13.78 -0.21 11.56
CA VAL A 72 12.74 -0.74 10.67
C VAL A 72 12.56 0.20 9.46
N LEU A 73 12.54 -0.39 8.27
CA LEU A 73 12.41 0.30 6.99
C LEU A 73 11.00 0.20 6.41
N GLY A 74 10.23 -0.81 6.82
CA GLY A 74 8.87 -1.03 6.34
C GLY A 74 8.28 -2.36 6.81
N ALA A 75 6.96 -2.41 6.89
CA ALA A 75 6.18 -3.62 7.12
C ALA A 75 5.09 -3.81 6.06
N ALA A 76 4.76 -5.07 5.78
CA ALA A 76 3.65 -5.46 4.93
C ALA A 76 2.70 -6.40 5.68
N LEU A 77 1.40 -6.12 5.52
CA LEU A 77 0.28 -6.97 5.92
C LEU A 77 -0.21 -7.70 4.66
N ALA A 78 -0.32 -9.03 4.69
CA ALA A 78 -0.83 -9.80 3.56
C ALA A 78 -1.90 -10.81 3.96
N HIS A 79 -2.98 -10.89 3.19
CA HIS A 79 -4.03 -11.88 3.40
C HIS A 79 -3.63 -13.23 2.80
N ARG A 80 -3.76 -14.32 3.59
CA ARG A 80 -3.65 -15.69 3.08
C ARG A 80 -4.90 -16.02 2.23
N ARG A 81 -4.69 -16.68 1.09
CA ARG A 81 -5.76 -17.13 0.19
C ARG A 81 -6.52 -18.32 0.77
N GLU A 82 -7.69 -18.64 0.20
CA GLU A 82 -8.51 -19.81 0.60
C GLU A 82 -7.77 -21.14 0.41
N ASP A 83 -6.96 -21.22 -0.65
CA ASP A 83 -6.02 -22.32 -0.95
C ASP A 83 -4.82 -22.39 0.00
N HIS A 84 -4.81 -21.59 1.08
CA HIS A 84 -3.74 -21.49 2.05
C HIS A 84 -2.38 -21.03 1.47
N THR A 85 -2.35 -20.47 0.25
CA THR A 85 -1.14 -19.86 -0.30
C THR A 85 -1.01 -18.37 0.04
N LEU A 86 0.21 -17.85 -0.07
CA LEU A 86 0.54 -16.43 -0.04
C LEU A 86 1.08 -16.04 -1.42
N ASP A 87 0.55 -14.97 -2.00
CA ASP A 87 1.15 -14.40 -3.22
C ASP A 87 2.42 -13.62 -2.83
N ALA A 88 3.56 -14.31 -2.84
CA ALA A 88 4.86 -13.78 -2.47
C ALA A 88 5.25 -12.52 -3.27
N HIS A 89 4.89 -12.44 -4.56
CA HIS A 89 5.11 -11.25 -5.37
C HIS A 89 4.31 -10.05 -4.82
N THR A 90 3.07 -10.29 -4.41
CA THR A 90 2.21 -9.26 -3.83
C THR A 90 2.65 -8.84 -2.42
N VAL A 91 3.22 -9.74 -1.60
CA VAL A 91 3.88 -9.35 -0.32
C VAL A 91 5.13 -8.51 -0.57
N ALA A 92 6.01 -8.94 -1.48
CA ALA A 92 7.23 -8.21 -1.82
C ALA A 92 6.93 -6.81 -2.39
N LEU A 93 5.86 -6.68 -3.19
CA LEU A 93 5.37 -5.38 -3.65
C LEU A 93 4.91 -4.50 -2.49
N ALA A 94 4.12 -5.03 -1.54
CA ALA A 94 3.66 -4.26 -0.38
C ALA A 94 4.84 -3.76 0.49
N LEU A 95 5.86 -4.60 0.72
CA LEU A 95 7.10 -4.19 1.39
C LEU A 95 7.86 -3.11 0.61
N THR A 96 7.99 -3.25 -0.70
CA THR A 96 8.70 -2.28 -1.55
C THR A 96 8.05 -0.90 -1.48
N VAL A 97 6.72 -0.85 -1.50
CA VAL A 97 5.96 0.41 -1.36
C VAL A 97 6.12 0.97 0.06
N SER A 98 6.03 0.12 1.08
CA SER A 98 6.23 0.53 2.48
C SER A 98 7.63 1.13 2.71
N ALA A 99 8.68 0.51 2.17
CA ALA A 99 10.05 1.01 2.26
C ALA A 99 10.23 2.36 1.54
N ASP A 100 9.64 2.52 0.36
CA ASP A 100 9.69 3.79 -0.38
C ASP A 100 8.91 4.91 0.33
N LEU A 101 7.74 4.62 0.91
CA LEU A 101 6.98 5.58 1.73
C LEU A 101 7.77 5.99 2.98
N THR A 102 8.37 5.04 3.70
CA THR A 102 9.23 5.29 4.87
C THR A 102 10.42 6.17 4.50
N ARG A 103 11.12 5.85 3.40
CA ARG A 103 12.23 6.66 2.90
C ARG A 103 11.78 8.09 2.60
N ARG A 104 10.71 8.28 1.83
CA ARG A 104 10.18 9.62 1.51
C ARG A 104 9.84 10.43 2.76
N ARG A 105 9.26 9.81 3.80
CA ARG A 105 8.96 10.48 5.08
C ARG A 105 10.20 10.99 5.79
N ARG A 106 11.25 10.18 5.84
CA ARG A 106 12.54 10.54 6.43
C ARG A 106 13.26 11.62 5.61
N ASP A 107 13.27 11.49 4.28
CA ASP A 107 13.85 12.47 3.36
C ASP A 107 13.21 13.88 3.50
N HIS A 108 11.94 13.95 3.91
CA HIS A 108 11.20 15.20 4.15
C HIS A 108 11.04 15.54 5.65
N ALA A 109 11.74 14.83 6.55
CA ALA A 109 11.68 15.01 8.01
C ALA A 109 10.25 15.00 8.62
N VAL A 110 9.33 14.25 8.02
CA VAL A 110 7.91 14.20 8.42
C VAL A 110 7.70 13.31 9.64
N THR A 111 8.28 12.11 9.63
CA THR A 111 8.20 11.12 10.71
C THR A 111 9.24 10.04 10.52
N ASP A 112 9.77 9.50 11.61
CA ASP A 112 10.71 8.36 11.61
C ASP A 112 10.00 7.01 11.51
N LYS A 113 8.68 6.97 11.80
CA LYS A 113 7.85 5.76 11.74
C LYS A 113 7.85 5.17 10.33
N ALA A 114 8.08 3.87 10.25
CA ALA A 114 7.95 3.12 9.01
C ALA A 114 6.48 2.95 8.59
N ALA A 115 6.22 2.82 7.30
CA ALA A 115 4.88 2.58 6.75
C ALA A 115 4.44 1.11 6.95
N VAL A 116 3.15 0.87 7.10
CA VAL A 116 2.57 -0.49 7.13
C VAL A 116 1.64 -0.66 5.92
N CYS A 117 2.08 -1.37 4.88
CA CYS A 117 1.32 -1.50 3.63
C CYS A 117 0.57 -2.83 3.50
N SER A 118 -0.57 -2.83 2.80
CA SER A 118 -1.41 -4.00 2.52
C SER A 118 -1.90 -3.97 1.07
N PRO A 119 -1.76 -5.06 0.31
CA PRO A 119 -2.20 -5.14 -1.08
C PRO A 119 -3.73 -5.18 -1.24
N VAL A 120 -4.43 -5.49 -0.15
CA VAL A 120 -5.89 -5.57 -0.05
C VAL A 120 -6.34 -4.62 1.06
N ARG A 121 -7.52 -4.01 0.93
CA ARG A 121 -8.07 -3.14 1.98
C ARG A 121 -8.28 -3.97 3.26
N PRO A 122 -7.67 -3.60 4.40
CA PRO A 122 -7.99 -4.25 5.67
C PRO A 122 -9.48 -4.06 5.99
N SER A 123 -10.18 -5.17 6.24
CA SER A 123 -11.60 -5.17 6.59
C SER A 123 -11.87 -4.61 7.98
N LEU A 124 -10.89 -4.73 8.87
CA LEU A 124 -10.83 -4.13 10.19
C LEU A 124 -9.61 -3.23 10.26
N VAL A 125 -9.74 -2.10 10.97
CA VAL A 125 -8.66 -1.17 11.27
C VAL A 125 -8.71 -0.86 12.76
N LEU A 126 -7.55 -0.72 13.41
CA LEU A 126 -7.47 -0.39 14.83
C LEU A 126 -8.05 1.01 15.11
N THR A 127 -8.64 1.20 16.29
CA THR A 127 -9.13 2.50 16.76
C THR A 127 -7.99 3.52 16.78
N GLY A 128 -8.23 4.72 16.22
CA GLY A 128 -7.21 5.76 16.06
C GLY A 128 -6.24 5.53 14.88
N CYS A 129 -6.56 4.58 14.00
CA CYS A 129 -5.86 4.35 12.74
C CYS A 129 -6.81 4.44 11.55
N SER A 130 -6.26 4.81 10.41
CA SER A 130 -6.96 4.87 9.11
C SER A 130 -6.29 3.94 8.10
N ALA A 131 -7.10 3.34 7.22
CA ALA A 131 -6.62 2.68 6.01
C ALA A 131 -6.64 3.68 4.84
N VAL A 132 -5.46 4.11 4.38
CA VAL A 132 -5.28 5.10 3.31
C VAL A 132 -4.86 4.39 2.00
N PRO A 133 -5.59 4.54 0.89
CA PRO A 133 -5.24 3.89 -0.37
C PRO A 133 -4.20 4.73 -1.15
N HIS A 134 -3.00 4.22 -1.37
CA HIS A 134 -2.00 4.85 -2.24
C HIS A 134 -2.17 4.40 -3.70
N LEU A 135 -2.27 5.36 -4.62
CA LEU A 135 -2.30 5.12 -6.07
C LEU A 135 -0.86 4.99 -6.58
N ILE A 136 -0.41 3.75 -6.82
CA ILE A 136 0.96 3.45 -7.23
C ILE A 136 1.02 2.98 -8.70
N THR A 137 2.17 3.17 -9.34
CA THR A 137 2.48 2.55 -10.63
C THR A 137 3.57 1.51 -10.42
N VAL A 138 3.30 0.27 -10.81
CA VAL A 138 4.25 -0.85 -10.75
C VAL A 138 4.79 -1.10 -12.16
N HIS A 139 6.10 -1.28 -12.27
CA HIS A 139 6.78 -1.64 -13.52
C HIS A 139 7.20 -3.12 -13.48
N THR A 140 6.60 -3.95 -14.33
CA THR A 140 6.90 -5.38 -14.44
C THR A 140 7.41 -5.70 -15.86
N GLY A 141 8.72 -5.92 -16.00
CA GLY A 141 9.35 -6.17 -17.30
C GLY A 141 9.33 -4.93 -18.19
N SER A 142 8.43 -4.88 -19.17
CA SER A 142 8.16 -3.71 -20.02
C SER A 142 6.76 -3.10 -19.79
N GLN A 143 5.99 -3.63 -18.86
CA GLN A 143 4.61 -3.21 -18.61
C GLN A 143 4.53 -2.28 -17.38
N LEU A 144 3.84 -1.16 -17.55
CA LEU A 144 3.36 -0.32 -16.43
C LEU A 144 1.94 -0.73 -16.07
N ARG A 145 1.67 -0.96 -14.78
CA ARG A 145 0.33 -1.22 -14.25
C ARG A 145 0.09 -0.39 -13.01
N ASP A 146 -0.97 0.39 -12.99
CA ASP A 146 -1.39 1.10 -11.79
C ASP A 146 -2.13 0.15 -10.83
N ARG A 147 -1.93 0.34 -9.52
CA ARG A 147 -2.56 -0.45 -8.46
C ARG A 147 -2.87 0.43 -7.27
N VAL A 148 -3.81 -0.01 -6.43
CA VAL A 148 -3.96 0.51 -5.06
C VAL A 148 -3.05 -0.30 -4.15
N MET A 149 -2.31 0.38 -3.28
CA MET A 149 -1.67 -0.21 -2.10
C MET A 149 -2.24 0.48 -0.87
N TRP A 150 -2.86 -0.25 0.05
CA TRP A 150 -3.37 0.34 1.28
C TRP A 150 -2.24 0.55 2.26
N GLU A 151 -2.28 1.64 3.01
CA GLU A 151 -1.46 1.83 4.19
C GLU A 151 -2.35 1.85 5.42
N VAL A 152 -1.91 1.20 6.49
CA VAL A 152 -2.45 1.38 7.83
C VAL A 152 -1.55 2.35 8.58
N ILE A 153 -2.12 3.45 9.04
CA ILE A 153 -1.39 4.55 9.68
C ILE A 153 -2.24 5.10 10.83
N ASP A 154 -1.61 5.47 11.95
CA ASP A 154 -2.31 6.19 13.02
C ASP A 154 -2.72 7.59 12.56
N ASP A 155 -3.90 8.04 12.98
CA ASP A 155 -4.53 9.24 12.40
C ASP A 155 -3.64 10.49 12.55
N ALA A 156 -2.94 10.65 13.68
CA ALA A 156 -2.02 11.74 13.93
C ALA A 156 -0.81 11.75 12.96
N THR A 157 -0.23 10.58 12.68
CA THR A 157 0.85 10.47 11.69
C THR A 157 0.32 10.66 10.27
N ALA A 158 -0.93 10.31 10.00
CA ALA A 158 -1.55 10.54 8.69
C ALA A 158 -1.70 12.05 8.40
N GLU A 159 -2.13 12.85 9.38
CA GLU A 159 -2.18 14.32 9.23
C GLU A 159 -0.79 14.91 8.94
N GLN A 160 0.25 14.45 9.62
CA GLN A 160 1.64 14.84 9.35
C GLN A 160 2.07 14.48 7.92
N VAL A 161 1.73 13.28 7.45
CA VAL A 161 2.13 12.74 6.14
C VAL A 161 1.42 13.39 4.96
N HIS A 162 0.14 13.73 5.13
CA HIS A 162 -0.64 14.37 4.06
C HIS A 162 -0.61 15.91 4.13
N GLY A 163 -0.10 16.47 5.23
CA GLY A 163 0.10 17.92 5.44
C GLY A 163 -1.17 18.68 5.83
N GLU A 164 -2.32 18.01 5.79
CA GLU A 164 -3.66 18.52 6.06
C GLU A 164 -4.48 17.42 6.77
N PRO A 165 -5.52 17.77 7.53
CA PRO A 165 -6.47 16.78 8.06
C PRO A 165 -7.00 15.89 6.95
N LEU A 166 -7.03 14.57 7.20
CA LEU A 166 -7.64 13.65 6.25
C LEU A 166 -9.11 14.00 6.01
N PRO A 167 -9.66 13.81 4.79
CA PRO A 167 -11.06 14.07 4.52
C PRO A 167 -11.97 13.32 5.52
N PRO A 168 -13.17 13.85 5.84
CA PRO A 168 -14.10 13.18 6.74
C PRO A 168 -14.36 11.73 6.33
N ALA A 169 -14.58 10.84 7.31
CA ALA A 169 -14.67 9.40 7.06
C ALA A 169 -15.68 9.02 5.96
N ALA A 170 -16.81 9.74 5.84
CA ALA A 170 -17.79 9.56 4.77
C ALA A 170 -17.26 9.96 3.38
N ALA A 171 -16.46 11.03 3.27
CA ALA A 171 -15.81 11.42 2.02
C ALA A 171 -14.74 10.40 1.60
N ARG A 172 -13.93 9.90 2.55
CA ARG A 172 -12.98 8.80 2.30
C ARG A 172 -13.69 7.52 1.84
N ALA A 173 -14.84 7.20 2.45
CA ALA A 173 -15.64 6.04 2.06
C ALA A 173 -16.18 6.15 0.62
N ARG A 174 -16.59 7.35 0.17
CA ARG A 174 -16.99 7.62 -1.22
C ARG A 174 -15.80 7.61 -2.19
N LEU A 175 -14.67 8.23 -1.84
CA LEU A 175 -13.46 8.12 -2.67
C LEU A 175 -13.01 6.66 -2.84
N ASN A 176 -13.21 5.83 -1.82
CA ASN A 176 -12.90 4.41 -1.86
C ASN A 176 -13.76 3.60 -2.85
N THR A 177 -14.96 4.08 -3.26
CA THR A 177 -15.76 3.42 -4.29
C THR A 177 -15.30 3.76 -5.71
N HIS A 178 -14.61 4.89 -5.89
CA HIS A 178 -14.08 5.38 -7.18
C HIS A 178 -12.59 5.04 -7.40
N LEU A 179 -11.99 4.18 -6.58
CA LEU A 179 -10.55 3.90 -6.68
C LEU A 179 -10.11 3.30 -8.01
N ARG A 180 -10.96 2.50 -8.68
CA ARG A 180 -10.65 1.93 -9.99
C ARG A 180 -10.65 3.03 -11.05
N GLU A 181 -11.67 3.88 -11.03
CA GLU A 181 -11.85 5.03 -11.91
C GLU A 181 -10.70 6.04 -11.73
N LEU A 182 -10.20 6.24 -10.50
CA LEU A 182 -9.00 7.04 -10.21
C LEU A 182 -7.71 6.41 -10.76
N LEU A 183 -7.56 5.07 -10.76
CA LEU A 183 -6.43 4.40 -11.42
C LEU A 183 -6.51 4.55 -12.95
N ASP A 184 -7.70 4.44 -13.53
CA ASP A 184 -7.91 4.64 -14.98
C ASP A 184 -7.60 6.09 -15.38
N LEU A 185 -8.01 7.08 -14.59
CA LEU A 185 -7.65 8.49 -14.76
C LEU A 185 -6.14 8.70 -14.65
N ARG A 186 -5.47 8.11 -13.65
CA ARG A 186 -4.01 8.15 -13.51
C ARG A 186 -3.29 7.57 -14.73
N ALA A 187 -3.75 6.43 -15.26
CA ALA A 187 -3.20 5.81 -16.45
C ALA A 187 -3.38 6.69 -17.70
N ARG A 188 -4.56 7.30 -17.83
CA ARG A 188 -4.93 8.27 -18.88
C ARG A 188 -4.08 9.53 -18.85
N THR A 189 -3.88 10.15 -17.68
CA THR A 189 -2.96 11.29 -17.50
C THR A 189 -1.55 10.93 -17.95
N ARG A 190 -1.02 9.77 -17.52
CA ARG A 190 0.32 9.31 -17.93
C ARG A 190 0.43 9.07 -19.44
N ALA A 191 -0.65 8.68 -20.10
CA ALA A 191 -0.72 8.51 -21.55
C ALA A 191 -0.95 9.84 -22.32
N GLY A 192 -1.07 10.98 -21.63
CA GLY A 192 -1.37 12.28 -22.24
C GLY A 192 -2.80 12.39 -22.79
N TYR A 193 -3.72 11.54 -22.35
CA TYR A 193 -5.08 11.44 -22.89
C TYR A 193 -6.13 11.51 -21.78
N LEU A 194 -6.45 12.72 -21.33
CA LEU A 194 -7.61 12.99 -20.47
C LEU A 194 -8.83 13.37 -21.33
N PRO A 195 -10.06 13.04 -20.88
CA PRO A 195 -11.28 13.46 -21.57
C PRO A 195 -11.44 14.97 -21.52
N ASP A 196 -12.00 15.56 -22.58
CA ASP A 196 -12.44 16.96 -22.57
C ASP A 196 -13.74 17.09 -21.76
N SER A 197 -13.59 17.18 -20.44
CA SER A 197 -14.69 17.29 -19.49
C SER A 197 -14.24 18.05 -18.23
N PRO A 198 -15.16 18.54 -17.38
CA PRO A 198 -14.80 19.20 -16.12
C PRO A 198 -13.93 18.32 -15.21
N LEU A 199 -14.20 17.01 -15.15
CA LEU A 199 -13.35 16.04 -14.44
C LEU A 199 -11.95 15.93 -15.07
N GLY A 200 -11.87 15.87 -16.40
CA GLY A 200 -10.58 15.82 -17.11
C GLY A 200 -9.73 17.07 -16.87
N GLY A 201 -10.35 18.26 -16.93
CA GLY A 201 -9.69 19.53 -16.60
C GLY A 201 -9.23 19.61 -15.14
N MET A 202 -10.05 19.14 -14.20
CA MET A 202 -9.67 19.09 -12.78
C MET A 202 -8.50 18.12 -12.56
N ILE A 203 -8.54 16.91 -13.13
CA ILE A 203 -7.45 15.93 -13.01
C ILE A 203 -6.16 16.46 -13.68
N ALA A 204 -6.27 17.19 -14.79
CA ALA A 204 -5.12 17.84 -15.43
C ALA A 204 -4.47 18.90 -14.52
N ALA A 205 -5.28 19.75 -13.86
CA ALA A 205 -4.80 20.73 -12.90
C ALA A 205 -4.13 20.07 -11.67
N VAL A 206 -4.75 19.04 -11.11
CA VAL A 206 -4.22 18.24 -9.99
C VAL A 206 -2.90 17.53 -10.33
N CYS A 207 -2.70 17.20 -11.61
CA CYS A 207 -1.50 16.52 -12.10
C CYS A 207 -0.46 17.45 -12.75
N ALA A 208 -0.59 18.77 -12.61
CA ALA A 208 0.31 19.73 -13.26
C ALA A 208 1.78 19.53 -12.85
N ASP A 209 2.01 19.29 -11.55
CA ASP A 209 3.35 19.13 -10.96
C ASP A 209 3.75 17.65 -10.73
N GLY A 210 2.92 16.68 -11.12
CA GLY A 210 3.21 15.28 -10.84
C GLY A 210 2.06 14.30 -11.11
N PRO A 211 2.25 13.00 -10.82
CA PRO A 211 1.23 11.99 -11.08
C PRO A 211 0.09 12.04 -10.05
N LEU A 212 -1.12 11.63 -10.45
CA LEU A 212 -2.29 11.59 -9.56
C LEU A 212 -2.05 10.69 -8.33
N THR A 213 -1.79 11.30 -7.17
CA THR A 213 -1.59 10.60 -5.88
C THR A 213 -2.81 10.72 -4.98
N ILE A 214 -2.91 9.88 -3.95
CA ILE A 214 -4.00 9.99 -2.98
C ILE A 214 -3.96 11.29 -2.18
N THR A 215 -2.78 11.81 -1.84
CA THR A 215 -2.65 13.12 -1.16
C THR A 215 -3.28 14.23 -1.99
N ALA A 216 -3.04 14.23 -3.31
CA ALA A 216 -3.63 15.20 -4.23
C ALA A 216 -5.15 15.03 -4.37
N VAL A 217 -5.64 13.78 -4.45
CA VAL A 217 -7.08 13.47 -4.46
C VAL A 217 -7.78 13.85 -3.14
N TYR A 218 -7.09 13.72 -2.00
CA TYR A 218 -7.63 14.06 -0.69
C TYR A 218 -7.71 15.57 -0.46
N ARG A 219 -6.68 16.34 -0.84
CA ARG A 219 -6.72 17.81 -0.82
C ARG A 219 -7.92 18.35 -1.61
N GLU A 220 -8.13 17.82 -2.81
CA GLU A 220 -9.19 18.26 -3.73
C GLU A 220 -10.51 17.48 -3.57
N ALA A 221 -10.69 16.71 -2.50
CA ALA A 221 -11.80 15.77 -2.35
C ALA A 221 -13.19 16.43 -2.46
N ALA A 222 -13.33 17.66 -1.96
CA ALA A 222 -14.58 18.42 -2.02
C ALA A 222 -15.00 18.78 -3.46
N THR A 223 -14.02 19.03 -4.34
CA THR A 223 -14.22 19.38 -5.76
C THR A 223 -14.28 18.14 -6.64
N LEU A 224 -13.45 17.13 -6.36
CA LEU A 224 -13.38 15.90 -7.15
C LEU A 224 -14.58 14.98 -6.95
N LEU A 225 -15.11 14.84 -5.72
CA LEU A 225 -16.19 13.87 -5.45
C LEU A 225 -17.44 14.08 -6.31
N PRO A 226 -18.04 15.28 -6.41
CA PRO A 226 -19.20 15.49 -7.28
C PRO A 226 -18.91 15.15 -8.75
N LEU A 227 -17.72 15.51 -9.25
CA LEU A 227 -17.31 15.24 -10.63
C LEU A 227 -17.12 13.74 -10.92
N LEU A 228 -16.66 12.97 -9.93
CA LEU A 228 -16.56 11.50 -10.02
C LEU A 228 -17.95 10.86 -10.04
N ASP A 229 -18.83 11.26 -9.12
CA ASP A 229 -20.20 10.73 -9.02
C ASP A 229 -20.99 11.03 -10.31
N ASP A 230 -21.00 12.29 -10.78
CA ASP A 230 -21.67 12.72 -12.01
C ASP A 230 -21.16 11.96 -13.26
N THR A 231 -19.85 11.65 -13.30
CA THR A 231 -19.23 10.99 -14.46
C THR A 231 -19.42 9.47 -14.47
N PHE A 232 -19.42 8.81 -13.30
CA PHE A 232 -19.31 7.35 -13.20
C PHE A 232 -20.51 6.64 -12.58
N ASP A 233 -21.30 7.32 -11.74
CA ASP A 233 -22.53 6.76 -11.17
C ASP A 233 -23.76 7.12 -12.03
N GLY A 234 -23.75 8.27 -12.72
CA GLY A 234 -24.78 8.63 -13.72
C GLY A 234 -24.81 7.74 -14.98
N ALA A 235 -23.89 6.78 -15.09
CA ALA A 235 -23.77 5.83 -16.20
C ALA A 235 -24.15 4.38 -15.83
N ARG A 236 -24.74 4.15 -14.65
CA ARG A 236 -25.12 2.82 -14.12
C ARG A 236 -26.63 2.68 -13.90
#